data_AF-A0A7K0C042-F1
#
_entry.id   AF-A0A7K0C042-F1
#
_cell.length_a   1.000
_cell.length_b   1.000
_cell.length_c   1.000
_cell.angle_alpha   90.00
_cell.angle_beta   90.00
_cell.angle_gamma   90.00
#
_symmetry.space_group_name_H-M   'P 1'
#
loop_
_entity.id
_entity.type
_entity.pdbx_description
1 polymer ?
#
loop_
_entity_poly.entity_id
_entity_poly.type
_entity_poly.pdbx_seq_one_letter_code
_entity_poly.pdbx_strand_id
1 'polypeptide(L)' 'MTPEETAAELDRRYPDWAIIYGTYTHHFIALPLTYGHVVAATTAYDLQRLLGSASARSDTSH' A
#
# COMPACT_ATOMS: atom_id res chain seq x y z
N MET A 1 -5.55 -11.99 -12.71
CA MET A 1 -4.95 -11.75 -11.38
C MET A 1 -6.07 -11.34 -10.45
N THR A 2 -6.22 -11.99 -9.31
CA THR A 2 -7.23 -11.62 -8.30
C THR A 2 -6.76 -10.40 -7.50
N PRO A 3 -7.66 -9.69 -6.79
CA PRO A 3 -7.25 -8.60 -5.90
C PRO A 3 -6.27 -9.06 -4.80
N GLU A 4 -6.39 -10.28 -4.31
CA GLU A 4 -5.48 -10.87 -3.31
C GLU A 4 -4.08 -11.11 -3.91
N GLU A 5 -4.01 -11.67 -5.12
CA GLU A 5 -2.74 -11.83 -5.85
C GLU A 5 -2.09 -10.46 -6.12
N THR A 6 -2.91 -9.45 -6.44
CA THR A 6 -2.45 -8.08 -6.65
C THR A 6 -1.90 -7.47 -5.35
N ALA A 7 -2.58 -7.68 -4.22
CA ALA A 7 -2.10 -7.23 -2.91
C ALA A 7 -0.76 -7.88 -2.54
N ALA A 8 -0.62 -9.19 -2.77
CA ALA A 8 0.62 -9.94 -2.52
C ALA A 8 1.79 -9.52 -3.45
N GLU A 9 1.49 -9.07 -4.68
CA GLU A 9 2.51 -8.46 -5.54
C GLU A 9 2.94 -7.08 -5.02
N LEU A 10 1.99 -6.25 -4.61
CA LEU A 10 2.26 -4.93 -4.04
C LEU A 10 3.08 -5.05 -2.75
N ASP A 11 2.71 -5.97 -1.86
CA ASP A 11 3.42 -6.23 -0.60
C ASP A 11 4.91 -6.53 -0.84
N ARG A 12 5.21 -7.39 -1.84
CA ARG A 12 6.59 -7.68 -2.27
C ARG A 12 7.32 -6.48 -2.87
N ARG A 13 6.60 -5.57 -3.52
CA ARG A 13 7.17 -4.38 -4.20
C ARG A 13 7.47 -3.24 -3.22
N TYR A 14 6.75 -3.17 -2.10
CA TYR A 14 6.86 -2.11 -1.11
C TYR A 14 7.18 -2.71 0.27
N PRO A 15 8.44 -3.13 0.52
CA PRO A 15 8.80 -3.92 1.71
C PRO A 15 8.62 -3.18 3.05
N ASP A 16 8.51 -1.85 3.04
CA ASP A 16 8.23 -1.04 4.23
C ASP A 16 6.74 -0.97 4.59
N TRP A 17 5.89 -1.67 3.84
CA TRP A 17 4.43 -1.66 3.99
C TRP A 17 3.90 -3.09 4.05
N ALA A 18 2.96 -3.33 4.95
CA ALA A 18 2.09 -4.51 4.89
C ALA A 18 0.84 -4.18 4.06
N ILE A 19 0.58 -4.94 3.00
CA ILE A 19 -0.52 -4.68 2.07
C ILE A 19 -1.52 -5.83 2.07
N ILE A 20 -2.79 -5.50 2.34
CA ILE A 20 -3.90 -6.46 2.40
C ILE A 20 -5.06 -6.00 1.51
N TYR A 21 -5.83 -6.96 1.01
CA TYR A 21 -7.10 -6.70 0.33
C TYR A 21 -8.27 -7.15 1.21
N GLY A 22 -9.12 -6.20 1.61
CA GLY A 22 -10.34 -6.48 2.35
C GLY A 22 -11.45 -6.90 1.41
N THR A 23 -11.86 -8.17 1.45
CA THR A 23 -12.88 -8.74 0.55
C THR A 23 -14.28 -8.17 0.79
N TYR A 24 -14.63 -7.84 2.03
CA TYR A 24 -15.93 -7.23 2.36
C TYR A 24 -16.00 -5.76 1.92
N THR A 25 -14.92 -5.01 2.13
CA THR A 25 -14.86 -3.57 1.83
C THR A 25 -14.48 -3.29 0.38
N HIS A 26 -13.92 -4.27 -0.35
CA HIS A 26 -13.33 -4.11 -1.67
C HIS A 26 -12.26 -3.00 -1.72
N HIS A 27 -11.40 -2.98 -0.70
CA HIS A 27 -10.32 -2.00 -0.56
C HIS A 27 -8.98 -2.69 -0.39
N PHE A 28 -7.95 -2.13 -1.03
CA PHE A 28 -6.56 -2.33 -0.64
C PHE A 28 -6.24 -1.42 0.53
N ILE A 29 -5.55 -1.96 1.52
CA ILE A 29 -5.11 -1.25 2.73
C ILE A 29 -3.61 -1.48 2.85
N ALA A 30 -2.84 -0.40 2.97
CA ALA A 30 -1.41 -0.47 3.25
C ALA A 30 -1.12 0.11 4.63
N LEU A 31 -0.46 -0.67 5.46
CA LEU A 31 -0.02 -0.31 6.80
C LEU A 31 1.50 -0.09 6.79
N PRO A 32 2.01 1.09 7.19
CA PRO A 32 3.45 1.31 7.27
C PRO A 32 4.04 0.48 8.42
N LEU A 33 5.16 -0.20 8.18
CA LEU A 33 5.84 -1.02 9.19
C LEU A 33 6.69 -0.20 10.16
N THR A 34 6.94 1.07 9.84
CA THR A 34 7.70 2.02 10.66
C THR A 34 6.79 3.16 11.11
N TYR A 35 6.99 4.37 10.56
CA TYR A 35 6.23 5.57 10.83
C TYR A 35 5.44 5.98 9.58
N GLY A 36 4.16 6.33 9.78
CA GLY A 36 3.30 6.79 8.69
C GLY A 36 1.84 6.72 9.06
N HIS A 37 0.98 6.96 8.08
CA HIS A 37 -0.46 6.77 8.19
C HIS A 37 -0.90 5.61 7.32
N VAL A 38 -1.92 4.89 7.77
CA VAL A 38 -2.60 3.87 6.97
C VAL A 38 -3.19 4.56 5.74
N VAL A 39 -2.96 3.96 4.56
CA VAL A 39 -3.58 4.39 3.31
C VAL A 39 -4.48 3.28 2.79
N ALA A 40 -5.62 3.67 2.22
CA ALA A 40 -6.55 2.73 1.62
C ALA A 40 -7.03 3.25 0.26
N ALA A 41 -7.27 2.32 -0.67
CA ALA A 41 -7.74 2.63 -2.00
C ALA A 41 -8.61 1.50 -2.55
N THR A 42 -9.57 1.81 -3.40
CA THR A 42 -10.42 0.81 -4.08
C THR A 42 -9.71 0.13 -5.26
N THR A 43 -8.61 0.72 -5.74
CA THR A 43 -7.83 0.18 -6.86
C THR A 43 -6.35 0.05 -6.49
N ALA A 44 -5.69 -0.93 -7.10
CA ALA A 44 -4.25 -1.12 -6.95
C ALA A 44 -3.44 0.06 -7.52
N TYR A 45 -3.92 0.68 -8.59
CA TYR A 45 -3.29 1.85 -9.20
C TYR A 45 -3.27 3.05 -8.24
N ASP A 46 -4.40 3.34 -7.60
CA ASP A 46 -4.49 4.42 -6.63
C ASP A 46 -3.63 4.15 -5.40
N LEU A 47 -3.59 2.90 -4.93
CA LEU A 47 -2.71 2.52 -3.83
C LEU A 47 -1.24 2.76 -4.19
N GLN A 48 -0.79 2.33 -5.37
CA GLN A 48 0.58 2.55 -5.82
C GLN A 48 0.94 4.04 -5.89
N ARG A 49 0.02 4.87 -6.39
CA ARG A 49 0.21 6.33 -6.45
C ARG A 49 0.36 6.94 -5.06
N LEU A 50 -0.43 6.49 -4.09
CA LEU A 50 -0.36 6.93 -2.69
C LEU A 50 0.95 6.48 -2.03
N LEU A 51 1.34 5.22 -2.24
CA LEU A 51 2.60 4.66 -1.71
C LEU A 51 3.83 5.39 -2.25
N GLY A 52 3.90 5.64 -3.56
CA GLY A 52 5.01 6.40 -4.15
C GLY A 52 5.13 7.82 -3.60
N SER A 53 3.99 8.45 -3.29
CA SER A 53 3.97 9.79 -2.66
C SER A 53 4.38 9.75 -1.18
N ALA A 54 4.07 8.66 -0.47
CA ALA A 54 4.42 8.48 0.93
C ALA A 54 5.92 8.17 1.11
N SER A 55 6.48 7.27 0.29
CA SER A 55 7.92 6.96 0.30
C SER A 55 8.78 8.18 -0.01
N ALA A 56 8.40 9.00 -1.00
CA ALA A 56 9.13 10.22 -1.35
C ALA A 56 9.21 11.24 -0.20
N ARG A 57 8.25 11.25 0.72
CA ARG A 57 8.24 12.14 1.89
C ARG A 57 9.12 11.62 3.03
N SER A 58 9.28 10.31 3.14
CA SER A 58 10.15 9.69 4.16
C SER A 58 11.64 9.92 3.85
N ASP A 59 12.04 9.93 2.58
CA ASP A 59 13.42 10.18 2.15
C ASP A 59 13.90 11.63 2.37
N THR A 60 12.98 12.60 2.49
CA THR A 60 13.32 14.02 2.63
C THR A 60 13.49 14.49 4.08
N SER A 61 13.28 13.62 5.07
CA SER A 61 13.29 13.99 6.50
C SER A 61 14.59 13.63 7.24
N HIS A 62 15.71 13.48 6.52
CA HIS A 62 17.03 13.13 7.09
C HIS A 62 18.03 14.28 6.99
#